data_AF-A0A1V3G6S5-F1
#
_entry.id   AF-A0A1V3G6S5-F1
#
_cell.length_a   1.000
_cell.length_b   1.000
_cell.length_c   1.000
_cell.angle_alpha   90.00
_cell.angle_beta   90.00
_cell.angle_gamma   90.00
#
_symmetry.space_group_name_H-M   'P 1'
#
loop_
_entity.id
_entity.type
_entity.pdbx_description
1 polymer ?
#
loop_
_entity_poly.entity_id
_entity_poly.type
_entity_poly.pdbx_seq_one_letter_code
_entity_poly.pdbx_strand_id
1 'polypeptide(L)'
;MQLNNLSHTFPDDIDILLVGPTTSQNAIIMSEVGSSGDAVNVTLLLDDDAPTPLPDGSPLVSGTFQPANYGGGDSFPAPAPVPAGGSALSIFNGTNPNGTWSLYIVDDAGADVGSLAGGWTLNITSCE
;
A
#
# COMPACT_ATOMS: atom_id res chain seq x y z
N MET A 1 5.71 -4.11 5.60
CA MET A 1 6.47 -2.99 4.99
C MET A 1 6.08 -1.67 5.65
N GLN A 2 6.81 -0.58 5.43
CA GLN A 2 6.49 0.72 6.02
C GLN A 2 6.31 1.82 4.95
N LEU A 3 5.28 2.64 5.11
CA LEU A 3 5.04 3.88 4.37
C LEU A 3 5.27 5.06 5.33
N ASN A 4 6.19 5.96 5.00
CA ASN A 4 6.68 6.98 5.92
C ASN A 4 6.23 8.38 5.51
N ASN A 5 5.69 9.14 6.49
CA ASN A 5 5.23 10.51 6.30
C ASN A 5 4.28 10.68 5.11
N LEU A 6 3.29 9.79 5.02
CA LEU A 6 2.17 9.91 4.09
C LEU A 6 1.29 11.09 4.49
N SER A 7 1.04 11.99 3.55
CA SER A 7 0.02 13.03 3.71
C SER A 7 -0.87 13.08 2.47
N HIS A 8 -2.17 13.26 2.65
CA HIS A 8 -3.17 13.42 1.59
C HIS A 8 -4.38 14.15 2.15
N THR A 9 -5.03 15.01 1.38
CA THR A 9 -6.26 15.69 1.82
C THR A 9 -7.51 14.80 1.73
N PHE A 10 -7.41 13.68 1.00
CA PHE A 10 -8.45 12.65 0.94
C PHE A 10 -7.80 11.25 0.79
N PRO A 11 -7.41 10.58 1.88
CA PRO A 11 -6.61 9.34 1.80
C PRO A 11 -7.30 8.15 1.13
N ASP A 12 -8.63 8.16 1.01
CA ASP A 12 -9.40 7.11 0.31
C ASP A 12 -8.99 7.00 -1.16
N ASP A 13 -8.63 8.12 -1.80
CA ASP A 13 -8.24 8.17 -3.21
C ASP A 13 -6.87 7.49 -3.49
N ILE A 14 -6.14 7.08 -2.44
CA ILE A 14 -4.80 6.52 -2.58
C ILE A 14 -4.86 5.00 -2.75
N ASP A 15 -4.42 4.57 -3.94
CA ASP A 15 -4.14 3.18 -4.27
C ASP A 15 -2.63 2.91 -4.31
N ILE A 16 -2.18 1.83 -3.67
CA ILE A 16 -0.77 1.44 -3.61
C ILE A 16 -0.59 -0.02 -3.99
N LEU A 17 0.16 -0.27 -5.06
CA LEU A 17 0.55 -1.59 -5.54
C LEU A 17 2.02 -1.85 -5.23
N LEU A 18 2.29 -2.90 -4.45
CA LEU A 18 3.62 -3.46 -4.27
C LEU A 18 3.85 -4.60 -5.25
N VAL A 19 4.98 -4.57 -5.96
CA VAL A 19 5.36 -5.59 -6.94
C VAL A 19 6.71 -6.19 -6.55
N GLY A 20 6.74 -7.52 -6.48
CA GLY A 20 7.95 -8.28 -6.19
C GLY A 20 8.93 -8.34 -7.37
N PRO A 21 10.14 -8.89 -7.16
CA PRO A 21 11.16 -9.02 -8.22
C PRO A 21 10.70 -9.88 -9.39
N THR A 22 9.76 -10.79 -9.13
CA THR A 22 9.04 -11.55 -10.14
C THR A 22 7.75 -10.82 -10.47
N THR A 23 7.57 -10.40 -11.73
CA THR A 23 6.45 -9.55 -12.16
C THR A 23 5.06 -10.15 -11.96
N SER A 24 4.97 -11.46 -11.67
CA SER A 24 3.73 -12.18 -11.39
C SER A 24 3.22 -12.06 -9.96
N GLN A 25 4.01 -11.56 -9.01
CA GLN A 25 3.60 -11.39 -7.62
C GLN A 25 3.45 -9.92 -7.31
N ASN A 26 2.23 -9.50 -7.00
CA ASN A 26 1.92 -8.15 -6.58
C ASN A 26 0.72 -8.13 -5.63
N ALA A 27 0.65 -7.09 -4.80
CA ALA A 27 -0.44 -6.88 -3.85
C ALA A 27 -0.85 -5.41 -3.84
N ILE A 28 -2.15 -5.16 -3.82
CA ILE A 28 -2.73 -3.83 -3.59
C ILE A 28 -2.77 -3.64 -2.07
N ILE A 29 -1.70 -3.08 -1.51
CA ILE A 29 -1.45 -3.06 -0.06
C ILE A 29 -2.27 -1.99 0.67
N MET A 30 -2.82 -1.03 -0.06
CA MET A 30 -3.69 0.05 0.40
C MET A 30 -4.54 0.49 -0.79
N SER A 31 -5.87 0.55 -0.63
CA SER A 31 -6.82 1.08 -1.60
C SER A 31 -8.14 1.36 -0.89
N GLU A 32 -8.74 2.53 -1.14
CA GLU A 32 -9.97 3.00 -0.49
C GLU A 32 -9.85 2.93 1.04
N VAL A 33 -8.76 3.49 1.56
CA VAL A 33 -8.40 3.46 2.98
C VAL A 33 -8.51 4.85 3.58
N GLY A 34 -9.17 4.90 4.74
CA GLY A 34 -9.29 6.09 5.55
C GLY A 34 -10.70 6.65 5.50
N SER A 35 -10.80 7.95 5.23
CA SER A 35 -12.06 8.70 5.12
C SER A 35 -11.76 10.03 4.44
N SER A 36 -12.77 10.89 4.30
CA SER A 36 -12.62 12.24 3.72
C SER A 36 -11.81 13.25 4.56
N GLY A 37 -11.10 12.82 5.60
CA GLY A 37 -10.30 13.69 6.45
C GLY A 37 -8.82 13.57 6.12
N ASP A 38 -8.10 14.70 6.20
CA ASP A 38 -6.67 14.77 5.91
C ASP A 38 -5.85 13.71 6.68
N ALA A 39 -5.04 12.95 5.95
CA ALA A 39 -3.88 12.28 6.49
C ALA A 39 -2.72 13.27 6.54
N VAL A 40 -2.10 13.47 7.71
CA VAL A 40 -0.98 14.42 7.88
C VAL A 40 0.20 13.72 8.56
N ASN A 41 1.30 13.55 7.81
CA ASN A 41 2.53 12.91 8.26
C ASN A 41 2.30 11.52 8.90
N VAL A 42 1.41 10.73 8.32
CA VAL A 42 1.07 9.39 8.78
C VAL A 42 2.20 8.41 8.44
N THR A 43 2.58 7.58 9.42
CA THR A 43 3.48 6.44 9.20
C THR A 43 2.74 5.13 9.44
N LEU A 44 2.65 4.31 8.39
CA LEU A 44 1.96 3.01 8.41
C LEU A 44 2.97 1.89 8.37
N LEU A 45 2.92 1.00 9.36
CA LEU A 45 3.55 -0.31 9.30
C LEU A 45 2.51 -1.33 8.86
N LEU A 46 2.68 -1.89 7.67
CA LEU A 46 1.81 -2.91 7.12
C LEU A 46 2.37 -4.29 7.41
N ASP A 47 1.58 -5.11 8.11
CA ASP A 47 1.93 -6.45 8.55
C ASP A 47 0.68 -7.33 8.53
N ASP A 48 0.75 -8.48 7.85
CA ASP A 48 -0.37 -9.42 7.75
C ASP A 48 -0.81 -9.94 9.13
N ASP A 49 0.12 -9.99 10.11
CA ASP A 49 -0.14 -10.45 11.47
C ASP A 49 -0.63 -9.33 12.41
N ALA A 50 -0.81 -8.10 11.90
CA ALA A 50 -1.38 -7.00 12.69
C ALA A 50 -2.82 -7.33 13.15
N PRO A 51 -3.27 -6.78 14.29
CA PRO A 51 -4.57 -7.15 14.87
C PRO A 51 -5.78 -6.60 14.09
N THR A 52 -5.59 -5.56 13.29
CA THR A 52 -6.66 -4.86 12.56
C THR A 52 -6.16 -4.44 11.19
N PRO A 53 -7.02 -4.46 10.15
CA PRO A 53 -6.69 -3.89 8.86
C PRO A 53 -6.59 -2.37 8.93
N LEU A 54 -6.06 -1.78 7.86
CA LEU A 54 -6.15 -0.35 7.64
C LEU A 54 -7.62 0.13 7.77
N PRO A 55 -7.87 1.30 8.36
CA PRO A 55 -9.23 1.79 8.58
C PRO A 55 -9.94 2.10 7.25
N ASP A 56 -11.25 1.92 7.23
CA ASP A 56 -12.18 2.39 6.20
C ASP A 56 -13.34 3.11 6.90
N GLY A 57 -13.78 4.23 6.34
CA GLY A 57 -14.75 5.15 6.94
C GLY A 57 -14.29 5.88 8.20
N SER A 58 -12.98 5.89 8.51
CA SER A 58 -12.43 6.60 9.68
C SER A 58 -11.03 7.20 9.42
N PRO A 59 -10.58 8.20 10.21
CA PRO A 59 -9.33 8.89 9.93
C PRO A 59 -8.12 7.94 9.82
N LEU A 60 -7.32 8.14 8.79
CA LEU A 60 -6.07 7.41 8.63
C LEU A 60 -5.02 7.97 9.59
N VAL A 61 -4.56 7.13 10.52
CA VAL A 61 -3.61 7.49 11.58
C VAL A 61 -2.37 6.62 11.54
N SER A 62 -1.28 7.09 12.15
CA SER A 62 -0.05 6.29 12.24
C SER A 62 -0.27 5.05 13.10
N GLY A 63 0.29 3.91 12.68
CA GLY A 63 0.11 2.66 13.41
C GLY A 63 0.60 1.43 12.66
N THR A 64 0.22 0.27 13.18
CA THR A 64 0.50 -1.04 12.59
C THR A 64 -0.81 -1.71 12.22
N PHE A 65 -0.95 -2.09 10.95
CA PHE A 65 -2.22 -2.53 10.36
C PHE A 65 -1.99 -3.64 9.35
N GLN A 66 -3.02 -4.45 9.10
CA GLN A 66 -3.02 -5.35 7.95
C GLN A 66 -3.20 -4.53 6.68
N PRO A 67 -2.55 -4.91 5.56
CA PRO A 67 -2.85 -4.34 4.26
C PRO A 67 -4.32 -4.53 3.90
N ALA A 68 -4.94 -3.55 3.26
CA ALA A 68 -6.36 -3.61 2.88
C ALA A 68 -6.60 -3.07 1.47
N ASN A 69 -7.59 -3.66 0.81
CA ASN A 69 -8.17 -3.17 -0.43
C ASN A 69 -9.69 -3.26 -0.26
N TYR A 70 -10.35 -2.13 -0.06
CA TYR A 70 -11.81 -2.06 0.11
C TYR A 70 -12.54 -1.75 -1.20
N GLY A 71 -11.81 -1.25 -2.19
CA GLY A 71 -12.29 -0.87 -3.50
C GLY A 71 -12.36 -1.99 -4.51
N GLY A 72 -12.56 -1.59 -5.75
CA GLY A 72 -12.45 -2.47 -6.90
C GLY A 72 -12.44 -1.66 -8.19
N GLY A 73 -11.75 -2.19 -9.19
CA GLY A 73 -11.48 -1.43 -10.43
C GLY A 73 -10.15 -0.68 -10.40
N ASP A 74 -9.36 -0.89 -9.35
CA ASP A 74 -8.05 -0.28 -9.10
C ASP A 74 -7.15 -0.48 -10.33
N SER A 75 -6.94 0.62 -11.05
CA SER A 75 -6.22 0.62 -12.31
C SER A 75 -4.90 1.35 -12.13
N PHE A 76 -3.81 0.61 -12.34
CA PHE A 76 -2.47 1.17 -12.24
C PHE A 76 -1.92 1.40 -13.66
N PRO A 77 -1.69 2.67 -14.06
CA PRO A 77 -1.16 2.96 -15.39
C PRO A 77 0.21 2.32 -15.63
N ALA A 78 0.54 2.07 -16.89
CA ALA A 78 1.88 1.63 -17.26
C ALA A 78 2.94 2.61 -16.70
N PRO A 79 4.05 2.10 -16.12
CA PRO A 79 4.60 0.76 -16.29
C PRO A 79 4.20 -0.27 -15.20
N ALA A 80 3.15 -0.02 -14.41
CA ALA A 80 2.66 -1.01 -13.46
C ALA A 80 2.14 -2.28 -14.17
N PRO A 81 2.34 -3.49 -13.61
CA PRO A 81 1.67 -4.68 -14.09
C PRO A 81 0.18 -4.64 -13.74
N VAL A 82 -0.60 -5.55 -14.33
CA VAL A 82 -2.00 -5.76 -13.93
C VAL A 82 -2.03 -6.27 -12.48
N PRO A 83 -2.80 -5.62 -11.58
CA PRO A 83 -2.92 -6.08 -10.21
C PRO A 83 -3.56 -7.47 -10.10
N ALA A 84 -3.10 -8.25 -9.13
CA ALA A 84 -3.68 -9.55 -8.78
C ALA A 84 -4.96 -9.42 -7.93
N GLY A 85 -5.23 -8.21 -7.40
CA GLY A 85 -6.43 -7.86 -6.64
C GLY A 85 -6.36 -8.13 -5.12
N GLY A 86 -5.47 -9.00 -4.65
CA GLY A 86 -5.28 -9.24 -3.21
C GLY A 86 -4.39 -8.18 -2.54
N SER A 87 -4.55 -8.01 -1.22
CA SER A 87 -3.76 -7.06 -0.41
C SER A 87 -2.66 -7.70 0.44
N ALA A 88 -2.81 -8.98 0.80
CA ALA A 88 -1.93 -9.64 1.75
C ALA A 88 -0.47 -9.72 1.27
N LEU A 89 0.47 -9.33 2.14
CA LEU A 89 1.91 -9.38 1.86
C LEU A 89 2.44 -10.83 1.79
N SER A 90 1.72 -11.78 2.37
CA SER A 90 2.02 -13.21 2.30
C SER A 90 2.02 -13.77 0.87
N ILE A 91 1.51 -13.04 -0.13
CA ILE A 91 1.70 -13.40 -1.55
C ILE A 91 3.18 -13.50 -1.94
N PHE A 92 4.07 -12.82 -1.21
CA PHE A 92 5.51 -12.84 -1.44
C PHE A 92 6.23 -13.98 -0.70
N ASN A 93 5.54 -14.73 0.18
CA ASN A 93 6.15 -15.79 0.96
C ASN A 93 6.68 -16.92 0.05
N GLY A 94 7.90 -17.37 0.31
CA GLY A 94 8.57 -18.43 -0.47
C GLY A 94 9.07 -17.99 -1.86
N THR A 95 8.95 -16.71 -2.20
CA THR A 95 9.51 -16.15 -3.44
C THR A 95 10.98 -15.75 -3.26
N ASN A 96 11.73 -15.63 -4.37
CA ASN A 96 13.10 -15.11 -4.32
C ASN A 96 13.08 -13.60 -4.02
N PRO A 97 13.66 -13.14 -2.90
CA PRO A 97 13.59 -11.74 -2.51
C PRO A 97 14.56 -10.85 -3.32
N ASN A 98 15.49 -11.44 -4.07
CA ASN A 98 16.53 -10.71 -4.77
C ASN A 98 16.04 -10.12 -6.10
N GLY A 99 16.30 -8.83 -6.29
CA GLY A 99 16.00 -8.09 -7.51
C GLY A 99 15.26 -6.80 -7.21
N THR A 100 14.64 -6.23 -8.24
CA THR A 100 13.94 -4.95 -8.14
C THR A 100 12.56 -5.14 -7.51
N TRP A 101 12.34 -4.51 -6.37
CA TRP A 101 10.99 -4.27 -5.84
C TRP A 101 10.49 -2.91 -6.33
N SER A 102 9.23 -2.86 -6.75
CA SER A 102 8.60 -1.64 -7.23
C SER A 102 7.37 -1.31 -6.39
N LEU A 103 7.20 -0.02 -6.08
CA LEU A 103 6.00 0.52 -5.47
C LEU A 103 5.36 1.47 -6.47
N TYR A 104 4.09 1.27 -6.77
CA TYR A 104 3.28 2.15 -7.60
C TYR A 104 2.21 2.78 -6.73
N ILE A 105 2.03 4.09 -6.85
CA ILE A 105 1.05 4.87 -6.09
C ILE A 105 0.20 5.62 -7.10
N VAL A 106 -1.12 5.52 -6.97
CA VAL A 106 -2.11 6.23 -7.76
C VAL A 106 -2.99 7.02 -6.79
N ASP A 107 -3.28 8.25 -7.17
CA ASP A 107 -4.37 9.05 -6.64
C ASP A 107 -5.44 8.99 -7.75
N ASP A 108 -6.52 8.28 -7.51
CA ASP A 108 -7.47 7.86 -8.54
C ASP A 108 -8.66 8.81 -8.71
N ALA A 109 -8.79 9.77 -7.78
CA ALA A 109 -9.66 10.93 -7.89
C ALA A 109 -8.84 12.21 -8.18
N GLY A 110 -9.52 13.34 -8.26
CA GLY A 110 -8.87 14.63 -8.52
C GLY A 110 -9.29 15.68 -7.50
N ALA A 111 -8.61 16.83 -7.55
CA ALA A 111 -8.73 17.99 -6.64
C ALA A 111 -7.95 17.86 -5.32
N ASP A 112 -7.93 16.67 -4.74
CA ASP A 112 -7.06 16.33 -3.62
C ASP A 112 -5.66 15.95 -4.10
N VAL A 113 -4.67 16.12 -3.22
CA VAL A 113 -3.28 15.79 -3.52
C VAL A 113 -2.55 15.39 -2.25
N GLY A 114 -1.45 14.67 -2.42
CA GLY A 114 -0.60 14.33 -1.31
C GLY A 114 0.84 14.00 -1.67
N SER A 115 1.51 13.37 -0.71
CA SER A 115 2.90 12.97 -0.84
C SER A 115 3.23 11.83 0.12
N LEU A 116 4.17 10.97 -0.28
CA LEU A 116 4.85 10.03 0.60
C LEU A 116 6.27 10.56 0.87
N ALA A 117 6.36 11.62 1.69
CA ALA A 117 7.58 12.42 1.82
C ALA A 117 8.75 11.67 2.49
N GLY A 118 8.46 10.67 3.32
CA GLY A 118 9.46 9.81 3.96
C GLY A 118 9.82 8.57 3.14
N GLY A 119 9.21 8.40 1.97
CA GLY A 119 9.36 7.22 1.13
C GLY A 119 8.81 5.95 1.79
N TRP A 120 9.35 4.81 1.38
CA TRP A 120 8.91 3.51 1.82
C TRP A 120 10.08 2.63 2.22
N THR A 121 9.81 1.63 3.06
CA THR A 121 10.82 0.67 3.53
C THR A 121 10.24 -0.73 3.47
N LEU A 122 11.02 -1.67 2.93
CA LEU A 122 10.66 -3.08 2.88
C LEU A 122 11.67 -3.87 3.72
N ASN A 123 11.17 -4.49 4.79
CA ASN A 123 11.94 -5.44 5.59
C ASN A 123 11.60 -6.84 5.11
N ILE A 124 12.58 -7.54 4.54
CA ILE A 124 12.41 -8.89 4.01
C ILE A 124 13.16 -9.86 4.91
N THR A 125 12.48 -10.91 5.34
CA THR A 125 13.09 -12.06 6.01
C THR A 125 12.96 -13.27 5.10
N SER A 126 14.07 -13.93 4.80
CA SER A 126 14.11 -15.18 4.05
C SER A 126 14.81 -16.25 4.87
N CYS A 127 14.37 -17.50 4.76
CA CYS A 127 15.14 -18.64 5.25
C CYS A 127 16.25 -18.96 4.23
N GLU A 128 17.47 -19.22 4.70
CA GLU A 128 18.54 -19.82 3.88
C GLU A 128 18.38 -21.33 3.77
#